data_AF-A0A9N9NJA7-F1
#
_entry.id   AF-A0A9N9NJA7-F1
#
_cell.length_a   1.000
_cell.length_b   1.000
_cell.length_c   1.000
_cell.angle_alpha   90.00
_cell.angle_beta   90.00
_cell.angle_gamma   90.00
#
_symmetry.space_group_name_H-M   'P 1'
#
loop_
_entity.id
_entity.type
_entity.pdbx_description
1 polymer ?
#
loop_
_entity_poly.entity_id
_entity_poly.type
_entity_poly.pdbx_seq_one_letter_code
_entity_poly.pdbx_strand_id
1 'polypeptide(L)'
;NFVRQKIHLNVITRGEDEIYRYYHLHSTEIPVCPMKEYELANFVKTLLILQNIIFVNISLLYYASSSISRRQMEDSSTISSS
;
A
#
# COMPACT_ATOMS: atom_id res chain seq x y z
N ASN A 1 19.64 16.22 -23.83
CA ASN A 1 19.34 16.35 -22.39
C ASN A 1 17.93 15.84 -22.13
N PHE A 2 17.80 14.64 -21.57
CA PHE A 2 16.51 14.07 -21.20
C PHE A 2 16.08 14.63 -19.84
N VAL A 3 14.86 15.17 -19.75
CA VAL A 3 14.27 15.53 -18.47
C VAL A 3 13.83 14.23 -17.78
N ARG A 4 14.19 14.05 -16.51
CA ARG A 4 13.69 12.93 -15.70
C ARG A 4 12.75 13.50 -14.66
N GLN A 5 11.57 12.93 -14.54
CA GLN A 5 10.62 13.28 -13.49
C GLN A 5 10.60 12.16 -12.47
N LYS A 6 10.42 12.50 -11.19
CA LYS A 6 10.38 11.54 -10.10
C LYS A 6 8.93 11.33 -9.69
N ILE A 7 8.47 10.09 -9.70
CA ILE A 7 7.20 9.71 -9.09
C ILE A 7 7.46 9.18 -7.70
N HIS A 8 6.63 9.61 -6.77
CA HIS A 8 6.62 9.14 -5.39
C HIS A 8 5.30 8.43 -5.12
N LEU A 9 5.40 7.16 -4.73
CA LEU A 9 4.32 6.39 -4.18
C LEU A 9 4.31 6.57 -2.67
N ASN A 10 3.23 7.14 -2.15
CA ASN A 10 3.02 7.40 -0.74
C ASN A 10 1.67 6.81 -0.31
N VAL A 11 1.58 6.36 0.93
CA VAL A 11 0.34 5.89 1.54
C VAL A 11 0.07 6.68 2.81
N ILE A 12 -1.19 7.07 2.97
CA ILE A 12 -1.69 7.70 4.19
C ILE A 12 -2.58 6.66 4.88
N THR A 13 -2.25 6.31 6.12
CA THR A 13 -3.08 5.44 6.95
C THR A 13 -3.56 6.20 8.17
N ARG A 14 -4.76 5.85 8.65
CA ARG A 14 -5.29 6.32 9.93
C ARG A 14 -5.23 5.15 10.92
N GLY A 15 -4.51 5.33 12.02
CA GLY A 15 -4.47 4.33 13.09
C GLY A 15 -5.69 4.42 14.00
N GLU A 16 -5.82 3.44 14.90
CA GLU A 16 -6.84 3.43 15.97
C GLU A 16 -6.68 4.61 16.95
N ASP A 17 -5.47 5.16 17.05
CA ASP A 17 -5.17 6.38 17.80
C ASP A 17 -5.64 7.67 17.10
N GLU A 18 -6.35 7.55 15.99
CA GLU A 18 -6.79 8.62 15.09
C GLU A 18 -5.67 9.47 14.48
N ILE A 19 -4.41 9.07 14.67
CA ILE A 19 -3.26 9.76 14.10
C ILE A 19 -3.08 9.31 12.65
N TYR A 20 -3.05 10.29 11.74
CA TYR A 20 -2.69 10.07 10.34
C TYR A 20 -1.19 9.84 10.22
N ARG A 21 -0.81 8.67 9.71
CA ARG A 21 0.58 8.30 9.45
C ARG A 21 0.85 8.34 7.96
N TYR A 22 1.89 9.06 7.59
CA TYR A 22 2.34 9.19 6.20
C TYR A 22 3.53 8.26 5.96
N TYR A 23 3.38 7.32 5.03
CA TYR A 23 4.42 6.38 4.67
C TYR A 23 4.86 6.59 3.23
N HIS A 24 6.14 6.88 3.04
CA HIS A 24 6.75 6.79 1.74
C HIS A 24 7.03 5.33 1.41
N LEU A 25 6.47 4.81 0.31
CA LEU A 25 6.68 3.41 -0.09
C LEU A 25 7.78 3.28 -1.13
N HIS A 26 7.77 4.13 -2.15
CA HIS A 26 8.70 4.01 -3.27
C HIS A 26 8.86 5.32 -4.04
N SER A 27 10.07 5.55 -4.56
CA SER A 27 10.34 6.63 -5.52
C SER A 27 10.98 6.03 -6.76
N THR A 28 10.51 6.41 -7.95
CA THR A 28 11.14 5.99 -9.21
C THR A 28 11.31 7.17 -10.16
N GLU A 29 12.43 7.20 -10.88
CA GLU A 29 12.63 8.14 -11.99
C GLU A 29 11.93 7.59 -13.22
N ILE A 30 10.99 8.36 -13.76
CA ILE A 30 10.45 8.09 -15.08
C ILE A 30 11.24 8.86 -16.13
N PRO A 31 11.61 8.21 -17.24
CA PRO A 31 12.08 8.95 -18.40
C PRO A 31 10.95 9.84 -18.91
N VAL A 32 11.15 11.16 -18.93
CA VAL A 32 10.32 12.07 -19.72
C VAL A 32 10.90 12.08 -21.13
N CYS A 33 10.84 10.93 -21.77
CA CYS A 33 11.13 10.80 -23.19
C CYS A 33 9.79 10.77 -23.92
N PRO A 34 9.68 11.28 -25.16
CA PRO A 34 8.62 10.83 -26.05
C PRO A 34 8.75 9.32 -26.22
N MET A 35 8.03 8.56 -25.41
CA MET A 35 7.92 7.11 -25.55
C MET A 35 7.05 6.82 -26.76
N LYS A 36 7.45 5.83 -27.55
CA LYS A 36 6.55 5.28 -28.58
C LYS A 36 5.32 4.71 -27.88
N GLU A 37 4.15 4.73 -28.53
CA GLU A 37 2.88 4.26 -27.93
C GLU A 37 3.01 2.90 -27.22
N TYR A 38 3.76 1.97 -27.82
CA TYR A 38 4.02 0.65 -27.24
C TYR A 38 4.78 0.70 -25.90
N GLU A 39 5.81 1.55 -25.81
CA GLU A 39 6.63 1.70 -24.62
C GLU A 39 5.83 2.37 -23.50
N LEU A 40 5.01 3.38 -23.85
CA LEU A 40 4.11 4.05 -22.92
C LEU A 40 3.03 3.08 -22.38
N ALA A 41 2.42 2.27 -23.26
CA ALA A 41 1.42 1.29 -22.87
C ALA A 41 2.00 0.23 -21.91
N ASN A 42 3.20 -0.27 -22.18
CA ASN A 42 3.89 -1.18 -21.28
C ASN A 42 4.23 -0.53 -19.93
N PHE A 43 4.69 0.72 -19.96
CA PHE A 43 4.98 1.47 -18.73
C PHE A 43 3.72 1.64 -17.86
N VAL A 44 2.60 2.07 -18.46
CA VAL A 44 1.31 2.20 -17.76
C VAL A 44 0.82 0.85 -17.22
N LYS A 45 0.95 -0.22 -18.01
CA LYS A 45 0.58 -1.58 -17.58
C LYS A 45 1.39 -2.03 -16.36
N THR A 46 2.70 -1.75 -16.34
CA THR A 46 3.56 -2.07 -15.20
C THR A 46 3.14 -1.27 -13.95
N LEU A 47 2.79 0.01 -14.09
CA LEU A 47 2.28 0.81 -12.96
C LEU A 47 0.97 0.26 -12.40
N LEU A 48 0.04 -0.15 -13.27
CA LEU A 48 -1.24 -0.76 -12.85
C LEU A 48 -1.03 -2.09 -12.12
N ILE A 49 -0.09 -2.92 -12.58
CA ILE A 49 0.28 -4.15 -11.88
C ILE A 49 0.85 -3.83 -10.50
N LEU A 50 1.75 -2.84 -10.41
CA LEU A 50 2.34 -2.43 -9.15
C LEU A 50 1.25 -1.96 -8.17
N GLN A 51 0.32 -1.12 -8.63
CA GLN A 51 -0.81 -0.63 -7.86
C GLN A 51 -1.68 -1.78 -7.32
N ASN A 52 -1.99 -2.77 -8.16
CA ASN A 52 -2.77 -3.93 -7.74
C ASN A 52 -2.05 -4.75 -6.66
N ILE A 53 -0.74 -4.97 -6.79
CA ILE A 53 0.04 -5.68 -5.77
C ILE A 53 -0.01 -4.95 -4.44
N ILE A 54 0.19 -3.62 -4.45
CA ILE A 54 0.14 -2.79 -3.25
C ILE A 54 -1.25 -2.85 -2.61
N PHE A 55 -2.30 -2.69 -3.40
CA PHE A 55 -3.68 -2.71 -2.91
C PHE A 55 -4.05 -4.06 -2.27
N VAL A 56 -3.69 -5.16 -2.92
CA VAL A 56 -3.90 -6.52 -2.40
C VAL A 56 -3.13 -6.72 -1.10
N ASN A 57 -1.85 -6.33 -1.05
CA ASN A 57 -1.03 -6.49 0.14
C ASN A 57 -1.53 -5.65 1.32
N ILE A 58 -1.96 -4.41 1.08
CA ILE A 58 -2.59 -3.56 2.10
C ILE A 58 -3.89 -4.20 2.61
N SER A 59 -4.73 -4.71 1.70
CA SER A 59 -5.97 -5.39 2.07
C SER A 59 -5.69 -6.61 2.93
N LEU A 60 -4.72 -7.45 2.53
CA LEU A 60 -4.31 -8.63 3.29
C LEU A 60 -3.80 -8.25 4.69
N LEU A 61 -2.96 -7.21 4.79
CA LEU A 61 -2.48 -6.71 6.08
C LEU A 61 -3.64 -6.26 6.99
N TYR A 62 -4.60 -5.51 6.43
CA TYR A 62 -5.78 -5.03 7.16
C TYR A 62 -6.68 -6.18 7.65
N TYR A 63 -6.93 -7.18 6.81
CA TYR A 63 -7.75 -8.32 7.20
C TYR A 63 -7.02 -9.27 8.15
N ALA A 64 -5.70 -9.42 8.00
CA ALA A 64 -4.87 -10.16 8.93
C ALA A 64 -4.90 -9.54 10.33
N SER A 65 -4.71 -8.21 10.45
CA SER A 65 -4.79 -7.51 11.74
C SER A 65 -6.18 -7.64 12.38
N SER A 66 -7.24 -7.53 11.58
CA SER A 66 -8.62 -7.73 12.02
C SER A 66 -8.86 -9.14 12.57
N SER A 67 -8.26 -10.17 11.97
CA SER A 67 -8.37 -11.56 12.42
C SER A 67 -7.57 -11.84 13.70
N ILE A 68 -6.40 -11.22 13.86
CA ILE A 68 -5.56 -11.35 15.07
C ILE A 68 -6.24 -10.66 16.26
N SER A 69 -6.76 -9.46 16.06
CA SER A 69 -7.53 -8.71 17.07
C SER A 69 -8.72 -9.52 17.60
N ARG A 70 -9.49 -10.16 16.71
CA ARG A 70 -10.65 -10.98 17.09
C ARG A 70 -10.27 -12.21 17.94
N ARG A 71 -9.20 -12.92 17.57
CA ARG A 71 -8.71 -14.08 18.33
C ARG A 71 -8.24 -13.69 19.73
N GLN A 72 -7.58 -12.54 19.88
CA GLN A 72 -7.17 -12.06 21.21
C GLN A 72 -8.36 -11.68 22.11
N MET A 73 -9.48 -11.24 21.53
CA MET A 73 -10.70 -10.93 22.27
C MET A 73 -11.42 -12.20 22.79
N GLU A 74 -11.38 -13.29 22.02
CA GLU A 74 -11.94 -14.59 22.41
C GLU A 74 -11.12 -15.25 23.54
N ASP A 75 -9.79 -15.18 23.46
CA ASP A 75 -8.89 -15.73 24.49
C ASP A 75 -8.83 -14.89 25.79
N SER A 76 -9.29 -13.63 25.78
CA SER A 76 -9.29 -12.73 26.96
C SER A 76 -10.54 -12.85 27.85
N SER A 77 -11.42 -13.82 27.60
CA SER A 77 -12.55 -14.10 28.49
C SER A 77 -12.05 -14.78 29.78
N THR A 78 -11.57 -13.97 30.72
CA THR A 78 -11.26 -14.46 32.08
C THR A 78 -12.56 -14.93 32.71
N ILE A 79 -12.62 -16.24 32.96
CA ILE A 79 -13.70 -16.92 33.66
C ILE A 79 -13.81 -16.29 35.05
N SER A 80 -14.83 -15.45 35.27
CA SER A 80 -15.22 -15.05 36.62
C SER A 80 -15.91 -16.24 37.27
N SER A 81 -15.13 -17.10 37.92
CA SER A 81 -15.69 -18.12 38.81
C SER A 81 -16.28 -17.43 40.04
N SER A 82 -17.59 -17.58 40.24
CA SER A 82 -18.31 -17.32 41.49
C SER A 82 -19.28 -18.46 41.72
#